data_AF-A0A1Q7UJE8-F1
#
_entry.id   AF-A0A1Q7UJE8-F1
#
_cell.length_a   1.000
_cell.length_b   1.000
_cell.length_c   1.000
_cell.angle_alpha   90.00
_cell.angle_beta   90.00
_cell.angle_gamma   90.00
#
_symmetry.space_group_name_H-M   'P 1'
#
loop_
_entity.id
_entity.type
_entity.pdbx_description
1 polymer ?
#
loop_
_entity_poly.entity_id
_entity_poly.type
_entity_poly.pdbx_seq_one_letter_code
_entity_poly.pdbx_strand_id
1 'polypeptide(L)'
;MAAESGLEAAAVNAGLAYVPVTSASADVTGGSSEADVDPPAEAQRLLDRLFAEPWSFEFFQAMHLLERLQPERTGVGGFGDPRQEAVRLTSAPSVAFPASEIQGLEKRDGQPQMAVNFLGLTGPQGTLPLAYSLYVAERERAGDHALKEFLGIFDHRMLSLFYRAWKKTHVGVAHGDASRDWLTRNLLDLVGFGGDALQRRLPVDDAALLFYTGLLSLPTRPATGLEQLLADFFGVPVTVEQFVGAWYPLERATQSELGDDATASSQLGLGAVAGDEIWDQQSRARVRVGPLGRKQYDDFLPGGSAYEPLRAITRFYANDLIDFEIQLVLAGEEVPPCRLGDDTPLPLSWCRALIAKLSPTTRGAVEAAAGLCLSRTHYDVEVEHYLVKLLDSTDSDFAFVLRHYAIDRSRLASDLAKSLDHLKTGNARTPAFSPHLARMLTEAWTLGSVDYGAGQVRTGHTILALLAEDDLARMVKDVSREFTKIPVESLRKDLPAITAQSAEEATTQRGAEAGSVPNAARAGGKTPNLDSYTINLTERAKQGKIDRVLGRDFEIRQVIDILLRRRQNNPILVGEAGVGKTA
;
A
#
# COMPACT_ATOMS: atom_id res chain seq x y z
N MET A 1 -37.69 -39.13 31.90
CA MET A 1 -36.55 -40.00 31.56
C MET A 1 -36.54 -40.16 30.05
N ALA A 2 -35.54 -39.53 29.42
CA ALA A 2 -35.01 -39.70 28.06
C ALA A 2 -36.00 -39.75 26.87
N ALA A 3 -36.06 -38.63 26.15
CA ALA A 3 -36.28 -38.59 24.69
C ALA A 3 -35.44 -37.43 24.12
N GLU A 4 -34.12 -37.67 24.03
CA GLU A 4 -33.16 -36.98 23.16
C GLU A 4 -33.23 -37.66 21.77
N SER A 5 -32.95 -37.08 20.61
CA SER A 5 -32.40 -35.80 20.17
C SER A 5 -32.69 -35.72 18.67
N GLY A 6 -33.18 -34.59 18.20
CA GLY A 6 -33.58 -34.37 16.81
C GLY A 6 -33.75 -32.88 16.56
N LEU A 7 -32.62 -32.16 16.62
CA LEU A 7 -32.52 -30.76 16.25
C LEU A 7 -31.59 -30.69 15.04
N GLU A 8 -32.20 -30.67 13.87
CA GLU A 8 -31.57 -30.30 12.61
C GLU A 8 -30.94 -28.91 12.78
N ALA A 9 -29.62 -28.87 12.55
CA ALA A 9 -28.87 -27.64 12.42
C ALA A 9 -29.28 -26.93 11.12
N ALA A 10 -30.30 -26.09 11.19
CA ALA A 10 -30.55 -25.05 10.21
C ALA A 10 -29.43 -24.01 10.33
N ALA A 11 -28.38 -24.17 9.52
CA ALA A 11 -27.33 -23.18 9.32
C ALA A 11 -27.96 -21.89 8.76
N VAL A 12 -28.19 -20.93 9.65
CA VAL A 12 -28.55 -19.55 9.30
C VAL A 12 -27.32 -18.92 8.65
N ASN A 13 -27.28 -19.03 7.32
CA ASN A 13 -26.33 -18.39 6.43
C ASN A 13 -26.67 -16.89 6.40
N ALA A 14 -26.28 -16.15 7.45
CA ALA A 14 -26.31 -14.70 7.46
C ALA A 14 -25.10 -14.22 6.65
N GLY A 15 -25.33 -13.97 5.36
CA GLY A 15 -24.35 -13.43 4.43
C GLY A 15 -23.86 -12.05 4.87
N LEU A 16 -22.75 -12.02 5.61
CA LEU A 16 -21.76 -10.96 5.51
C LEU A 16 -20.82 -11.35 4.36
N ALA A 17 -21.31 -11.18 3.14
CA ALA A 17 -20.43 -11.17 1.99
C ALA A 17 -19.52 -9.95 2.16
N TYR A 18 -18.23 -10.20 2.41
CA TYR A 18 -17.18 -9.23 2.15
C TYR A 18 -17.34 -8.79 0.69
N VAL A 19 -17.90 -7.60 0.48
CA VAL A 19 -17.84 -6.93 -0.81
C VAL A 19 -16.39 -6.48 -0.91
N PRO A 20 -15.58 -7.07 -1.81
CA PRO A 20 -14.26 -6.52 -2.04
C PRO A 20 -14.51 -5.07 -2.46
N VAL A 21 -13.88 -4.14 -1.75
CA VAL A 21 -13.71 -2.79 -2.29
C VAL A 21 -12.97 -3.02 -3.59
N THR A 22 -13.71 -3.07 -4.70
CA THR A 22 -13.16 -3.05 -6.03
C THR A 22 -12.14 -1.93 -6.01
N SER A 23 -10.91 -2.27 -6.35
CA SER A 23 -9.82 -1.33 -6.55
C SER A 23 -10.29 -0.21 -7.48
N ALA A 24 -10.89 0.82 -6.89
CA ALA A 24 -10.77 2.16 -7.39
C ALA A 24 -9.26 2.39 -7.34
N SER A 25 -8.64 2.28 -8.50
CA SER A 25 -7.32 2.79 -8.81
C SER A 25 -7.08 4.03 -7.97
N ALA A 26 -6.19 3.91 -6.97
CA ALA A 26 -5.69 5.04 -6.23
C ALA A 26 -4.80 5.84 -7.18
N ASP A 27 -5.43 6.64 -8.03
CA ASP A 27 -4.82 7.82 -8.60
C ASP A 27 -4.55 8.79 -7.44
N VAL A 28 -3.41 8.60 -6.78
CA VAL A 28 -2.86 9.57 -5.83
C VAL A 28 -2.22 10.71 -6.62
N THR A 29 -3.03 11.45 -7.38
CA THR A 29 -2.69 12.78 -7.90
C THR A 29 -3.92 13.67 -7.94
N GLY A 30 -4.50 13.92 -6.77
CA GLY A 30 -5.62 14.85 -6.65
C GLY A 30 -5.84 15.24 -5.20
N GLY A 31 -5.21 16.34 -4.78
CA GLY A 31 -5.68 17.08 -3.62
C GLY A 31 -7.02 17.70 -3.95
N SER A 32 -8.10 16.93 -3.87
CA SER A 32 -9.47 17.43 -3.80
C SER A 32 -9.93 17.24 -2.37
N SER A 33 -9.95 18.35 -1.65
CA SER A 33 -10.86 18.65 -0.55
C SER A 33 -11.82 17.51 -0.18
N GLU A 34 -11.57 16.84 0.95
CA GLU A 34 -12.58 16.02 1.66
C GLU A 34 -13.66 16.90 2.34
N ALA A 35 -13.76 18.19 1.99
CA ALA A 35 -14.91 19.04 2.28
C ALA A 35 -15.74 19.18 1.00
N ASP A 36 -17.05 18.97 1.12
CA ASP A 36 -18.10 18.96 0.07
C ASP A 36 -18.26 17.67 -0.77
N VAL A 37 -18.49 16.53 -0.10
CA VAL A 37 -19.32 15.48 -0.71
C VAL A 37 -20.72 15.64 -0.12
N ASP A 38 -21.65 16.20 -0.89
CA ASP A 38 -23.07 16.23 -0.55
C ASP A 38 -23.50 14.82 -0.08
N PRO A 39 -24.17 14.69 1.07
CA PRO A 39 -24.58 13.38 1.57
C PRO A 39 -25.44 12.70 0.48
N PRO A 40 -25.25 11.39 0.22
CA PRO A 40 -26.01 10.67 -0.80
C PRO A 40 -27.50 10.95 -0.62
N ALA A 41 -28.28 11.09 -1.70
CA ALA A 41 -29.66 11.61 -1.65
C ALA A 41 -30.58 10.90 -0.62
N GLU A 42 -30.28 9.66 -0.25
CA GLU A 42 -30.94 8.92 0.83
C GLU A 42 -30.63 9.45 2.24
N ALA A 43 -29.39 9.84 2.50
CA ALA A 43 -28.94 10.42 3.76
C ALA A 43 -29.57 11.80 4.01
N GLN A 44 -29.75 12.61 2.95
CA GLN A 44 -30.47 13.88 3.06
C GLN A 44 -31.96 13.65 3.38
N ARG A 45 -32.61 12.68 2.71
CA ARG A 45 -34.01 12.29 3.02
C ARG A 45 -34.16 11.81 4.46
N LEU A 46 -33.19 11.08 4.98
CA LEU A 46 -33.18 10.61 6.36
C LEU A 46 -33.08 11.78 7.34
N LEU A 47 -32.24 12.78 7.05
CA LEU A 47 -32.11 14.00 7.84
C LEU A 47 -33.40 14.82 7.81
N ASP A 48 -34.01 14.99 6.63
CA ASP A 48 -35.28 15.70 6.49
C ASP A 48 -36.38 15.01 7.31
N ARG A 49 -36.42 13.67 7.30
CA ARG A 49 -37.33 12.88 8.14
C ARG A 49 -37.04 13.04 9.64
N LEU A 50 -35.77 13.10 10.03
CA LEU A 50 -35.38 13.31 11.44
C LEU A 50 -35.85 14.68 11.95
N PHE A 51 -35.80 15.74 11.13
CA PHE A 51 -36.33 17.04 11.50
C PHE A 51 -37.87 17.10 11.46
N ALA A 52 -38.52 16.36 10.55
CA ALA A 52 -39.97 16.32 10.44
C ALA A 52 -40.65 15.48 11.53
N GLU A 53 -40.08 14.30 11.84
CA GLU A 53 -40.62 13.34 12.80
C GLU A 53 -39.54 12.83 13.80
N PRO A 54 -38.99 13.72 14.66
CA PRO A 54 -37.92 13.34 15.58
C PRO A 54 -38.28 12.19 16.54
N TRP A 55 -39.56 12.09 16.90
CA TRP A 55 -40.08 11.06 17.81
C TRP A 55 -40.02 9.63 17.24
N SER A 56 -39.79 9.48 15.93
CA SER A 56 -39.67 8.16 15.29
C SER A 56 -38.27 7.54 15.41
N PHE A 57 -37.31 8.29 15.96
CA PHE A 57 -35.92 7.86 16.14
C PHE A 57 -35.59 7.70 17.62
N GLU A 58 -34.71 6.74 17.92
CA GLU A 58 -34.08 6.62 19.25
C GLU A 58 -33.02 7.71 19.45
N PHE A 59 -32.79 8.14 20.69
CA PHE A 59 -31.85 9.22 21.00
C PHE A 59 -30.45 8.95 20.44
N PHE A 60 -29.88 7.78 20.72
CA PHE A 60 -28.52 7.44 20.28
C PHE A 60 -28.39 7.39 18.75
N GLN A 61 -29.42 6.87 18.09
CA GLN A 61 -29.49 6.81 16.63
C GLN A 61 -29.52 8.22 16.03
N ALA A 62 -30.40 9.09 16.52
CA ALA A 62 -30.51 10.48 16.06
C ALA A 62 -29.20 11.25 16.26
N MET A 63 -28.55 11.09 17.42
CA MET A 63 -27.26 11.71 17.71
C MET A 63 -26.17 11.24 16.76
N HIS A 64 -26.07 9.93 16.51
CA HIS A 64 -25.08 9.38 15.59
C HIS A 64 -25.28 9.86 14.15
N LEU A 65 -26.54 9.94 13.70
CA LEU A 65 -26.87 10.46 12.37
C LEU A 65 -26.49 11.94 12.23
N LEU A 66 -26.81 12.77 13.23
CA LEU A 66 -26.48 14.19 13.21
C LEU A 66 -24.97 14.44 13.21
N GLU A 67 -24.17 13.64 13.94
CA GLU A 67 -22.71 13.73 13.87
C GLU A 67 -22.15 13.33 12.49
N ARG A 68 -22.72 12.29 11.83
CA ARG A 68 -22.23 11.82 10.53
C ARG A 68 -22.59 12.74 9.37
N LEU A 69 -23.76 13.39 9.44
CA LEU A 69 -24.27 14.24 8.38
C LEU A 69 -23.81 15.71 8.50
N GLN A 70 -23.07 16.04 9.57
CA GLN A 70 -22.44 17.35 9.77
C GLN A 70 -20.96 17.18 10.15
N PRO A 71 -20.11 16.65 9.26
CA PRO A 71 -18.70 16.41 9.55
C PRO A 71 -17.91 17.72 9.84
N GLU A 72 -18.42 18.87 9.37
CA GLU A 72 -17.86 20.20 9.65
C GLU A 72 -17.86 20.56 11.14
N ARG A 73 -18.73 19.94 11.94
CA ARG A 73 -18.98 20.29 13.34
C ARG A 73 -18.24 19.35 14.28
N THR A 74 -17.94 19.84 15.47
CA THR A 74 -17.23 19.03 16.47
C THR A 74 -18.14 17.96 17.06
N GLY A 75 -17.56 16.80 17.37
CA GLY A 75 -18.28 15.72 18.05
C GLY A 75 -18.80 16.16 19.42
N VAL A 76 -19.96 15.63 19.79
CA VAL A 76 -20.71 16.08 20.97
C VAL A 76 -19.99 15.72 22.26
N GLY A 77 -19.94 16.67 23.21
CA GLY A 77 -19.38 16.47 24.55
C GLY A 77 -17.86 16.48 24.65
N GLY A 78 -17.15 17.00 23.63
CA GLY A 78 -15.69 17.17 23.60
C GLY A 78 -15.16 18.19 24.62
N PHE A 79 -13.88 18.55 24.46
CA PHE A 79 -13.26 19.72 25.10
C PHE A 79 -13.26 20.86 24.08
N GLY A 80 -14.41 21.50 23.88
CA GLY A 80 -14.61 22.56 22.88
C GLY A 80 -15.81 23.44 23.23
N ASP A 81 -16.10 24.43 22.38
CA ASP A 81 -17.29 25.28 22.54
C ASP A 81 -18.57 24.49 22.16
N PRO A 82 -19.57 24.36 23.06
CA PRO A 82 -20.84 23.72 22.77
C PRO A 82 -21.60 24.25 21.53
N ARG A 83 -21.32 25.48 21.10
CA ARG A 83 -21.93 26.08 19.89
C ARG A 83 -21.38 25.48 18.59
N GLN A 84 -20.17 24.94 18.65
CA GLN A 84 -19.50 24.29 17.53
C GLN A 84 -19.85 22.80 17.43
N GLU A 85 -20.45 22.23 18.49
CA GLU A 85 -20.86 20.82 18.51
C GLU A 85 -21.97 20.54 17.47
N ALA A 86 -22.02 19.29 17.00
CA ALA A 86 -23.00 18.83 16.02
C ALA A 86 -24.46 19.04 16.49
N VAL A 87 -24.71 18.87 17.79
CA VAL A 87 -26.06 18.98 18.37
C VAL A 87 -26.00 19.65 19.73
N ARG A 88 -26.91 20.61 19.96
CA ARG A 88 -27.18 21.16 21.29
C ARG A 88 -28.33 20.38 21.93
N LEU A 89 -28.12 19.93 23.16
CA LEU A 89 -29.08 19.10 23.90
C LEU A 89 -29.76 19.94 24.98
N THR A 90 -31.07 19.75 25.13
CA THR A 90 -31.89 20.45 26.12
C THR A 90 -32.92 19.50 26.72
N SER A 91 -33.36 19.79 27.95
CA SER A 91 -34.54 19.14 28.52
C SER A 91 -35.79 19.98 28.26
N ALA A 92 -36.91 19.33 27.97
CA ALA A 92 -38.17 20.01 27.88
C ALA A 92 -38.83 20.15 29.26
N PRO A 93 -39.26 21.37 29.66
CA PRO A 93 -39.95 21.59 30.93
C PRO A 93 -41.44 21.22 30.82
N SER A 94 -41.72 20.00 30.39
CA SER A 94 -43.07 19.44 30.30
C SER A 94 -43.33 18.51 31.47
N VAL A 95 -44.58 18.47 31.92
CA VAL A 95 -45.05 17.47 32.90
C VAL A 95 -45.91 16.40 32.24
N ALA A 96 -46.11 16.50 30.92
CA ALA A 96 -46.86 15.51 30.16
C ALA A 96 -46.07 14.21 30.07
N PHE A 97 -46.80 13.09 30.01
CA PHE A 97 -46.19 11.79 29.78
C PHE A 97 -45.66 11.72 28.35
N PRO A 98 -44.35 11.55 28.13
CA PRO A 98 -43.76 11.57 26.80
C PRO A 98 -44.02 10.25 26.07
N ALA A 99 -44.24 10.32 24.75
CA ALA A 99 -44.42 9.14 23.90
C ALA A 99 -43.09 8.60 23.31
N SER A 100 -42.02 9.40 23.37
CA SER A 100 -40.71 9.14 22.78
C SER A 100 -39.60 9.79 23.61
N GLU A 101 -38.35 9.35 23.43
CA GLU A 101 -37.17 9.92 24.09
C GLU A 101 -36.87 11.35 23.62
N ILE A 102 -37.10 11.61 22.33
CA ILE A 102 -36.92 12.91 21.69
C ILE A 102 -38.27 13.61 21.63
N GLN A 103 -38.37 14.81 22.23
CA GLN A 103 -39.57 15.64 22.15
C GLN A 103 -39.61 16.45 20.86
N GLY A 104 -38.46 16.97 20.41
CA GLY A 104 -38.39 17.81 19.24
C GLY A 104 -36.95 18.08 18.82
N LEU A 105 -36.79 18.46 17.55
CA LEU A 105 -35.53 18.84 16.97
C LEU A 105 -35.75 20.10 16.12
N GLU A 106 -35.13 21.20 16.52
CA GLU A 106 -35.23 22.49 15.82
C GLU A 106 -33.84 22.93 15.34
N LYS A 107 -33.77 23.77 14.31
CA LYS A 107 -32.51 24.39 13.88
C LYS A 107 -32.49 25.84 14.34
N ARG A 108 -31.63 26.19 15.31
CA ARG A 108 -31.42 27.58 15.78
C ARG A 108 -30.01 28.03 15.42
N ASP A 109 -29.89 29.17 14.75
CA ASP A 109 -28.61 29.73 14.30
C ASP A 109 -27.75 28.71 13.52
N GLY A 110 -28.41 27.87 12.71
CA GLY A 110 -27.77 26.80 11.97
C GLY A 110 -27.39 25.56 12.79
N GLN A 111 -27.55 25.55 14.12
CA GLN A 111 -27.30 24.41 15.00
C GLN A 111 -28.58 23.60 15.30
N PRO A 112 -28.56 22.27 15.13
CA PRO A 112 -29.61 21.40 15.64
C PRO A 112 -29.70 21.49 17.17
N GLN A 113 -30.89 21.81 17.68
CA GLN A 113 -31.24 21.77 19.10
C GLN A 113 -32.24 20.65 19.34
N MET A 114 -31.82 19.62 20.06
CA MET A 114 -32.65 18.47 20.41
C MET A 114 -33.18 18.63 21.83
N ALA A 115 -34.50 18.58 21.97
CA ALA A 115 -35.18 18.49 23.25
C ALA A 115 -35.45 17.03 23.58
N VAL A 116 -34.95 16.56 24.73
CA VAL A 116 -35.15 15.19 25.21
C VAL A 116 -36.07 15.15 26.42
N ASN A 117 -36.72 14.00 26.62
CA ASN A 117 -37.69 13.75 27.69
C ASN A 117 -37.12 12.96 28.88
N PHE A 118 -35.85 12.57 28.82
CA PHE A 118 -35.19 11.73 29.82
C PHE A 118 -33.90 12.38 30.31
N LEU A 119 -33.47 11.97 31.52
CA LEU A 119 -32.19 12.38 32.13
C LEU A 119 -32.02 13.90 32.26
N GLY A 120 -33.10 14.69 32.25
CA GLY A 120 -33.06 16.13 32.44
C GLY A 120 -33.10 16.54 33.92
N LEU A 121 -32.71 17.77 34.22
CA LEU A 121 -32.92 18.39 35.53
C LEU A 121 -34.38 18.73 35.76
N THR A 122 -35.10 19.11 34.70
CA THR A 122 -36.54 19.41 34.70
C THR A 122 -37.26 18.54 33.68
N GLY A 123 -38.58 18.42 33.80
CA GLY A 123 -39.40 17.57 32.95
C GLY A 123 -40.10 16.44 33.72
N PRO A 124 -40.67 15.44 33.01
CA PRO A 124 -41.46 14.38 33.62
C PRO A 124 -40.61 13.37 34.40
N GLN A 125 -39.35 13.20 33.99
CA GLN A 125 -38.33 12.37 34.65
C GLN A 125 -37.19 13.25 35.21
N GLY A 126 -37.52 14.49 35.57
CA GLY A 126 -36.56 15.46 36.10
C GLY A 126 -35.98 15.02 37.44
N THR A 127 -34.67 15.21 37.62
CA THR A 127 -34.01 14.94 38.91
C THR A 127 -34.33 16.00 39.98
N LEU A 128 -34.67 17.22 39.57
CA LEU A 128 -35.10 18.26 40.50
C LEU A 128 -36.55 18.03 40.95
N PRO A 129 -36.93 18.49 42.16
CA PRO A 129 -38.31 18.45 42.61
C PRO A 129 -39.27 19.08 41.59
N LEU A 130 -40.46 18.49 41.46
CA LEU A 130 -41.51 18.90 40.50
C LEU A 130 -41.81 20.41 40.51
N ALA A 131 -41.69 21.06 41.67
CA ALA A 131 -41.86 22.51 41.81
C ALA A 131 -40.97 23.32 40.85
N TYR A 132 -39.74 22.87 40.59
CA TYR A 132 -38.84 23.53 39.65
C TYR A 132 -39.30 23.37 38.21
N SER A 133 -39.76 22.17 37.81
CA SER A 133 -40.33 21.95 36.48
C SER A 133 -41.55 22.82 36.22
N LEU A 134 -42.45 22.94 37.21
CA LEU A 134 -43.62 23.82 37.13
C LEU A 134 -43.23 25.29 37.04
N TYR A 135 -42.27 25.72 37.85
CA TYR A 135 -41.78 27.10 37.85
C TYR A 135 -41.09 27.47 36.53
N VAL A 136 -40.27 26.59 35.97
CA VAL A 136 -39.66 26.80 34.65
C VAL A 136 -40.74 26.87 33.56
N ALA A 137 -41.74 25.99 33.60
CA ALA A 137 -42.86 26.00 32.65
C ALA A 137 -43.76 27.24 32.77
N GLU A 138 -43.89 27.81 33.97
CA GLU A 138 -44.60 29.08 34.22
C GLU A 138 -43.81 30.27 33.66
N ARG A 139 -42.50 30.33 33.96
CA ARG A 139 -41.60 31.38 33.45
C ARG A 139 -41.51 31.38 31.93
N GLU A 140 -41.41 30.20 31.32
CA GLU A 140 -41.38 30.07 29.87
C GLU A 140 -42.68 30.59 29.22
N ARG A 141 -43.84 30.34 29.84
CA ARG A 141 -45.12 30.91 29.37
C ARG A 141 -45.19 32.43 29.51
N ALA A 142 -44.47 33.00 30.47
CA ALA A 142 -44.32 34.44 30.63
C ALA A 142 -43.23 35.05 29.72
N GLY A 143 -42.58 34.26 28.86
CA GLY A 143 -41.51 34.70 27.95
C GLY A 143 -40.13 34.84 28.62
N ASP A 144 -39.98 34.39 29.87
CA ASP A 144 -38.71 34.38 30.58
C ASP A 144 -38.03 33.01 30.46
N HIS A 145 -36.99 32.96 29.62
CA HIS A 145 -36.23 31.73 29.35
C HIS A 145 -34.95 31.60 30.19
N ALA A 146 -34.62 32.58 31.06
CA ALA A 146 -33.31 32.65 31.71
C ALA A 146 -33.00 31.41 32.55
N LEU A 147 -33.97 30.93 33.35
CA LEU A 147 -33.79 29.75 34.19
C LEU A 147 -33.68 28.46 33.35
N LYS A 148 -34.46 28.36 32.26
CA LYS A 148 -34.40 27.23 31.33
C LYS A 148 -33.03 27.13 30.67
N GLU A 149 -32.51 28.25 30.17
CA GLU A 149 -31.19 28.30 29.54
C GLU A 149 -30.06 28.02 30.53
N PHE A 150 -30.17 28.53 31.75
CA PHE A 150 -29.20 28.26 32.82
C PHE A 150 -29.13 26.76 33.16
N LEU A 151 -30.28 26.11 33.39
CA LEU A 151 -30.33 24.66 33.64
C LEU A 151 -29.87 23.86 32.42
N GLY A 152 -30.16 24.36 31.22
CA GLY A 152 -29.72 23.80 29.95
C GLY A 152 -28.19 23.67 29.80
N ILE A 153 -27.39 24.46 30.53
CA ILE A 153 -25.92 24.29 30.57
C ILE A 153 -25.55 22.92 31.16
N PHE A 154 -26.21 22.54 32.26
CA PHE A 154 -25.97 21.29 32.95
C PHE A 154 -26.60 20.10 32.22
N ASP A 155 -27.84 20.26 31.74
CA ASP A 155 -28.54 19.23 30.95
C ASP A 155 -27.69 18.84 29.73
N HIS A 156 -27.22 19.82 28.97
CA HIS A 156 -26.40 19.55 27.79
C HIS A 156 -25.14 18.77 28.15
N ARG A 157 -24.37 19.21 29.16
CA ARG A 157 -23.10 18.54 29.49
C ARG A 157 -23.33 17.10 29.94
N MET A 158 -24.36 16.87 30.75
CA MET A 158 -24.69 15.53 31.24
C MET A 158 -25.14 14.60 30.11
N LEU A 159 -26.06 15.04 29.24
CA LEU A 159 -26.54 14.26 28.10
C LEU A 159 -25.44 14.00 27.07
N SER A 160 -24.58 15.00 26.81
CA SER A 160 -23.43 14.85 25.92
C SER A 160 -22.43 13.82 26.45
N LEU A 161 -22.16 13.81 27.76
CA LEU A 161 -21.29 12.82 28.38
C LEU A 161 -21.93 11.41 28.38
N PHE A 162 -23.25 11.33 28.57
CA PHE A 162 -23.99 10.07 28.48
C PHE A 162 -23.89 9.47 27.07
N TYR A 163 -24.10 10.28 26.03
CA TYR A 163 -23.90 9.88 24.64
C TYR A 163 -22.46 9.43 24.37
N ARG A 164 -21.44 10.16 24.87
CA ARG A 164 -20.03 9.76 24.71
C ARG A 164 -19.71 8.44 25.41
N ALA A 165 -20.27 8.21 26.60
CA ALA A 165 -20.08 6.94 27.31
C ALA A 165 -20.66 5.77 26.53
N TRP A 166 -21.85 5.95 25.95
CA TRP A 166 -22.47 4.97 25.05
C TRP A 166 -21.64 4.76 23.78
N LYS A 167 -21.23 5.83 23.10
CA LYS A 167 -20.40 5.76 21.87
C LYS A 167 -19.08 5.02 22.11
N LYS A 168 -18.47 5.20 23.29
CA LYS A 168 -17.22 4.51 23.67
C LYS A 168 -17.39 2.99 23.77
N THR A 169 -18.54 2.49 24.22
CA THR A 169 -18.78 1.05 24.39
C THR A 169 -19.29 0.37 23.12
N HIS A 170 -19.80 1.12 22.15
CA HIS A 170 -20.37 0.59 20.92
C HIS A 170 -19.37 0.70 19.76
N VAL A 171 -18.53 -0.34 19.63
CA VAL A 171 -17.43 -0.42 18.66
C VAL A 171 -17.88 -0.12 17.24
N GLY A 172 -19.01 -0.68 16.77
CA GLY A 172 -19.49 -0.45 15.40
C GLY A 172 -19.85 1.01 15.07
N VAL A 173 -20.11 1.83 16.10
CA VAL A 173 -20.40 3.26 15.98
C VAL A 173 -19.12 4.11 16.09
N ALA A 174 -18.14 3.64 16.85
CA ALA A 174 -16.84 4.27 17.02
C ALA A 174 -15.87 3.99 15.84
N HIS A 175 -16.05 2.88 15.13
CA HIS A 175 -15.12 2.38 14.09
C HIS A 175 -15.03 3.26 12.83
N GLY A 176 -15.97 4.18 12.61
CA GLY A 176 -15.99 5.07 11.44
C GLY A 176 -14.84 6.09 11.37
N ASP A 177 -14.04 6.22 12.44
CA ASP A 177 -12.91 7.14 12.53
C ASP A 177 -11.63 6.33 12.80
N ALA A 178 -11.22 5.53 11.79
CA ALA A 178 -10.17 4.50 11.90
C ALA A 178 -8.81 5.02 12.42
N SER A 179 -8.55 6.33 12.31
CA SER A 179 -7.34 6.98 12.85
C SER A 179 -7.38 7.24 14.37
N ARG A 180 -8.54 7.10 15.02
CA ARG A 180 -8.79 7.60 16.40
C ARG A 180 -9.43 6.60 17.35
N ASP A 181 -9.92 5.46 16.87
CA ASP A 181 -10.56 4.48 17.74
C ASP A 181 -9.54 3.70 18.59
N TRP A 182 -9.78 3.67 19.92
CA TRP A 182 -8.90 3.05 20.90
C TRP A 182 -8.78 1.54 20.67
N LEU A 183 -9.87 0.88 20.25
CA LEU A 183 -9.87 -0.56 20.00
C LEU A 183 -9.04 -0.87 18.77
N THR A 184 -9.29 -0.16 17.67
CA THR A 184 -8.54 -0.31 16.41
C THR A 184 -7.04 -0.17 16.66
N ARG A 185 -6.63 0.84 17.44
CA ARG A 185 -5.22 1.01 17.84
C ARG A 185 -4.69 -0.20 18.62
N ASN A 186 -5.40 -0.66 19.64
CA ASN A 186 -4.98 -1.82 20.43
C ASN A 186 -4.92 -3.12 19.60
N LEU A 187 -5.80 -3.29 18.62
CA LEU A 187 -5.77 -4.43 17.71
C LEU A 187 -4.56 -4.36 16.77
N LEU A 188 -4.21 -3.16 16.27
CA LEU A 188 -2.98 -2.96 15.52
C LEU A 188 -1.73 -3.23 16.38
N ASP A 189 -1.74 -2.84 17.65
CA ASP A 189 -0.66 -3.17 18.60
C ASP A 189 -0.44 -4.69 18.68
N LEU A 190 -1.52 -5.48 18.74
CA LEU A 190 -1.45 -6.95 18.81
C LEU A 190 -0.89 -7.60 17.53
N VAL A 191 -1.08 -6.96 16.37
CA VAL A 191 -0.53 -7.42 15.08
C VAL A 191 0.91 -6.95 14.87
N GLY A 192 1.37 -5.95 15.64
CA GLY A 192 2.70 -5.35 15.50
C GLY A 192 2.73 -4.03 14.71
N PHE A 193 1.57 -3.43 14.43
CA PHE A 193 1.42 -2.13 13.76
C PHE A 193 1.07 -0.97 14.73
N GLY A 194 1.47 -1.11 15.99
CA GLY A 194 1.11 -0.15 17.03
C GLY A 194 1.63 1.26 16.84
N GLY A 195 2.81 1.40 16.24
CA GLY A 195 3.40 2.69 15.93
C GLY A 195 2.90 3.24 14.60
N ASP A 196 2.64 4.54 14.52
CA ASP A 196 2.26 5.22 13.27
C ASP A 196 3.29 5.00 12.14
N ALA A 197 4.57 4.80 12.50
CA ALA A 197 5.65 4.50 11.56
C ALA A 197 5.67 3.04 11.05
N LEU A 198 4.95 2.13 11.72
CA LEU A 198 4.84 0.72 11.35
C LEU A 198 3.59 0.44 10.50
N GLN A 199 2.61 1.35 10.54
CA GLN A 199 1.40 1.34 9.72
C GLN A 199 1.70 1.70 8.25
N ARG A 200 0.86 1.24 7.33
CA ARG A 200 0.92 1.52 5.88
C ARG A 200 2.24 1.13 5.22
N ARG A 201 2.90 0.09 5.75
CA ARG A 201 4.15 -0.47 5.18
C ARG A 201 3.91 -1.62 4.21
N LEU A 202 2.78 -2.30 4.35
CA LEU A 202 2.37 -3.36 3.44
C LEU A 202 1.60 -2.74 2.26
N PRO A 203 1.63 -3.35 1.07
CA PRO A 203 0.79 -3.00 -0.07
C PRO A 203 -0.68 -3.45 0.13
N VAL A 204 -1.15 -3.45 1.37
CA VAL A 204 -2.48 -3.88 1.81
C VAL A 204 -2.95 -2.88 2.87
N ASP A 205 -4.24 -2.58 2.88
CA ASP A 205 -4.83 -1.75 3.94
C ASP A 205 -4.70 -2.45 5.29
N ASP A 206 -4.10 -1.76 6.27
CA ASP A 206 -3.93 -2.26 7.64
C ASP A 206 -5.28 -2.65 8.26
N ALA A 207 -6.38 -1.98 7.86
CA ALA A 207 -7.73 -2.31 8.31
C ALA A 207 -8.16 -3.73 7.89
N ALA A 208 -7.70 -4.22 6.75
CA ALA A 208 -8.00 -5.58 6.29
C ALA A 208 -7.36 -6.65 7.19
N LEU A 209 -6.26 -6.31 7.87
CA LEU A 209 -5.54 -7.22 8.76
C LEU A 209 -6.15 -7.29 10.17
N LEU A 210 -6.97 -6.30 10.55
CA LEU A 210 -7.66 -6.27 11.86
C LEU A 210 -8.58 -7.47 12.06
N PHE A 211 -9.23 -7.94 11.00
CA PHE A 211 -10.08 -9.13 11.06
C PHE A 211 -9.27 -10.38 11.46
N TYR A 212 -8.01 -10.46 11.00
CA TYR A 212 -7.11 -11.57 11.28
C TYR A 212 -6.26 -11.38 12.55
N THR A 213 -6.50 -10.37 13.38
CA THR A 213 -5.72 -10.13 14.61
C THR A 213 -5.66 -11.36 15.51
N GLY A 214 -6.73 -12.17 15.58
CA GLY A 214 -6.73 -13.42 16.35
C GLY A 214 -5.73 -14.46 15.84
N LEU A 215 -5.51 -14.55 14.52
CA LEU A 215 -4.53 -15.44 13.91
C LEU A 215 -3.13 -14.84 13.95
N LEU A 216 -3.04 -13.53 13.72
CA LEU A 216 -1.79 -12.78 13.63
C LEU A 216 -1.16 -12.44 15.00
N SER A 217 -1.90 -12.56 16.10
CA SER A 217 -1.34 -12.41 17.45
C SER A 217 -0.76 -13.69 18.03
N LEU A 218 -1.01 -14.84 17.39
CA LEU A 218 -0.48 -16.12 17.87
C LEU A 218 1.05 -16.18 17.72
N PRO A 219 1.77 -16.68 18.75
CA PRO A 219 3.23 -16.83 18.68
C PRO A 219 3.64 -17.91 17.67
N THR A 220 2.79 -18.92 17.47
CA THR A 220 2.97 -19.96 16.46
C THR A 220 2.06 -19.68 15.27
N ARG A 221 2.61 -19.85 14.07
CA ARG A 221 1.96 -19.53 12.80
C ARG A 221 1.56 -20.81 12.07
N PRO A 222 0.35 -21.36 12.32
CA PRO A 222 -0.05 -22.62 11.69
C PRO A 222 -0.30 -22.45 10.19
N ALA A 223 0.04 -23.48 9.40
CA ALA A 223 -0.26 -23.50 7.97
C ALA A 223 -1.76 -23.30 7.66
N THR A 224 -2.65 -23.88 8.47
CA THR A 224 -4.11 -23.68 8.34
C THR A 224 -4.55 -22.23 8.54
N GLY A 225 -3.83 -21.46 9.37
CA GLY A 225 -4.09 -20.04 9.55
C GLY A 225 -3.70 -19.23 8.31
N LEU A 226 -2.60 -19.58 7.65
CA LEU A 226 -2.20 -18.97 6.38
C LEU A 226 -3.18 -19.32 5.26
N GLU A 227 -3.64 -20.57 5.19
CA GLU A 227 -4.66 -21.01 4.24
C GLU A 227 -5.94 -20.18 4.37
N GLN A 228 -6.47 -20.05 5.60
CA GLN A 228 -7.69 -19.30 5.87
C GLN A 228 -7.54 -17.82 5.54
N LEU A 229 -6.43 -17.20 5.95
CA LEU A 229 -6.16 -15.79 5.69
C LEU A 229 -6.12 -15.52 4.19
N LEU A 230 -5.34 -16.29 3.43
CA LEU A 230 -5.22 -16.08 1.99
C LEU A 230 -6.52 -16.41 1.24
N ALA A 231 -7.24 -17.45 1.66
CA ALA A 231 -8.48 -17.84 1.00
C ALA A 231 -9.59 -16.79 1.19
N ASP A 232 -9.71 -16.24 2.39
CA ASP A 232 -10.70 -15.21 2.72
C ASP A 232 -10.33 -13.87 2.09
N PHE A 233 -9.06 -13.45 2.18
CA PHE A 233 -8.58 -12.17 1.65
C PHE A 233 -8.72 -12.06 0.12
N PHE A 234 -8.36 -13.13 -0.62
CA PHE A 234 -8.43 -13.13 -2.08
C PHE A 234 -9.74 -13.69 -2.64
N GLY A 235 -10.57 -14.30 -1.80
CA GLY A 235 -11.81 -14.97 -2.24
C GLY A 235 -11.58 -16.16 -3.17
N VAL A 236 -10.44 -16.85 -3.05
CA VAL A 236 -10.07 -18.00 -3.88
C VAL A 236 -9.63 -19.18 -3.00
N PRO A 237 -9.80 -20.44 -3.45
CA PRO A 237 -9.34 -21.58 -2.67
C PRO A 237 -7.81 -21.59 -2.55
N VAL A 238 -7.29 -21.79 -1.34
CA VAL A 238 -5.85 -21.86 -1.05
C VAL A 238 -5.55 -23.08 -0.19
N THR A 239 -4.47 -23.79 -0.50
CA THR A 239 -3.93 -24.88 0.32
C THR A 239 -2.42 -24.72 0.49
N VAL A 240 -1.90 -25.04 1.67
CA VAL A 240 -0.48 -24.90 2.03
C VAL A 240 0.12 -26.29 2.25
N GLU A 241 1.03 -26.68 1.37
CA GLU A 241 1.84 -27.87 1.48
C GLU A 241 3.09 -27.54 2.30
N GLN A 242 3.22 -28.16 3.47
CA GLN A 242 4.37 -27.97 4.35
C GLN A 242 5.51 -28.91 3.97
N PHE A 243 6.74 -28.53 4.32
CA PHE A 243 7.95 -29.33 4.16
C PHE A 243 8.33 -29.67 2.71
N VAL A 244 8.23 -28.68 1.81
CA VAL A 244 8.48 -28.88 0.37
C VAL A 244 9.96 -28.74 0.09
N GLY A 245 10.66 -29.87 -0.04
CA GLY A 245 12.11 -29.88 -0.21
C GLY A 245 12.63 -29.12 -1.41
N ALA A 246 13.72 -28.38 -1.20
CA ALA A 246 14.45 -27.62 -2.21
C ALA A 246 15.95 -27.91 -2.11
N TRP A 247 16.65 -27.75 -3.24
CA TRP A 247 18.10 -27.67 -3.26
C TRP A 247 18.54 -26.24 -2.97
N TYR A 248 19.43 -26.09 -1.99
CA TYR A 248 20.05 -24.82 -1.64
C TYR A 248 21.55 -24.88 -1.95
N PRO A 249 22.10 -23.90 -2.68
CA PRO A 249 23.51 -23.88 -3.00
C PRO A 249 24.36 -23.61 -1.76
N LEU A 250 25.48 -24.32 -1.64
CA LEU A 250 26.47 -24.14 -0.59
C LEU A 250 27.54 -23.16 -1.05
N GLU A 251 27.93 -22.25 -0.15
CA GLU A 251 29.08 -21.38 -0.37
C GLU A 251 30.36 -22.23 -0.52
N ARG A 252 31.27 -21.84 -1.41
CA ARG A 252 32.51 -22.60 -1.67
C ARG A 252 33.30 -22.92 -0.41
N ALA A 253 33.37 -21.99 0.55
CA ALA A 253 34.08 -22.20 1.82
C ALA A 253 33.48 -23.31 2.70
N THR A 254 32.21 -23.68 2.45
CA THR A 254 31.48 -24.71 3.19
C THR A 254 31.42 -26.05 2.45
N GLN A 255 31.91 -26.11 1.20
CA GLN A 255 31.96 -27.34 0.41
C GLN A 255 33.08 -28.24 0.91
N SER A 256 32.87 -29.56 0.87
CA SER A 256 33.93 -30.51 1.20
C SER A 256 35.02 -30.48 0.11
N GLU A 257 36.24 -30.15 0.51
CA GLU A 257 37.41 -30.15 -0.38
C GLU A 257 38.35 -31.29 0.00
N LEU A 258 39.00 -31.90 -1.00
CA LEU A 258 40.06 -32.88 -0.79
C LEU A 258 41.37 -32.13 -0.52
N GLY A 259 41.75 -32.00 0.75
CA GLY A 259 42.98 -31.35 1.18
C GLY A 259 43.37 -31.72 2.62
N ASP A 260 44.59 -31.35 3.02
CA ASP A 260 45.14 -31.63 4.36
C ASP A 260 44.52 -30.72 5.45
N ASP A 261 43.86 -29.62 5.05
CA ASP A 261 43.17 -28.71 5.97
C ASP A 261 41.81 -29.28 6.35
N ALA A 262 41.74 -29.91 7.53
CA ALA A 262 40.54 -30.52 8.07
C ALA A 262 39.49 -29.46 8.49
N THR A 263 38.69 -28.98 7.55
CA THR A 263 37.51 -28.15 7.84
C THR A 263 36.38 -29.00 8.45
N ALA A 264 35.51 -28.39 9.26
CA ALA A 264 34.37 -29.09 9.86
C ALA A 264 33.45 -29.71 8.78
N SER A 265 33.34 -29.04 7.63
CA SER A 265 32.61 -29.51 6.43
C SER A 265 33.29 -30.67 5.69
N SER A 266 34.49 -31.09 6.08
CA SER A 266 35.19 -32.23 5.47
C SER A 266 35.29 -33.43 6.41
N GLN A 267 34.71 -33.32 7.61
CA GLN A 267 34.75 -34.35 8.65
C GLN A 267 33.39 -35.03 8.82
N LEU A 268 33.40 -36.37 8.73
CA LEU A 268 32.23 -37.20 8.99
C LEU A 268 31.78 -37.05 10.45
N GLY A 269 30.48 -36.84 10.67
CA GLY A 269 29.88 -36.67 11.99
C GLY A 269 29.83 -35.22 12.51
N LEU A 270 30.50 -34.26 11.84
CA LEU A 270 30.41 -32.84 12.17
C LEU A 270 29.57 -32.04 11.17
N GLY A 271 29.67 -32.35 9.87
CA GLY A 271 28.90 -31.64 8.85
C GLY A 271 29.38 -31.88 7.42
N ALA A 272 29.96 -33.04 7.12
CA ALA A 272 30.39 -33.35 5.77
C ALA A 272 29.21 -33.40 4.79
N VAL A 273 29.23 -32.55 3.76
CA VAL A 273 28.21 -32.50 2.69
C VAL A 273 28.88 -32.76 1.36
N ALA A 274 28.39 -33.78 0.65
CA ALA A 274 28.88 -34.11 -0.68
C ALA A 274 28.13 -33.28 -1.74
N GLY A 275 28.86 -32.46 -2.48
CA GLY A 275 28.33 -31.65 -3.59
C GLY A 275 28.39 -30.16 -3.32
N ASP A 276 27.84 -29.39 -4.26
CA ASP A 276 27.71 -27.94 -4.23
C ASP A 276 26.34 -27.47 -3.72
N GLU A 277 25.43 -28.40 -3.41
CA GLU A 277 24.07 -28.11 -2.95
C GLU A 277 23.64 -29.05 -1.81
N ILE A 278 22.76 -28.56 -0.92
CA ILE A 278 22.13 -29.35 0.13
C ILE A 278 20.62 -29.39 -0.07
N TRP A 279 20.03 -30.56 0.17
CA TRP A 279 18.58 -30.73 0.17
C TRP A 279 18.01 -30.36 1.55
N ASP A 280 17.14 -29.35 1.60
CA ASP A 280 16.42 -28.96 2.81
C ASP A 280 14.90 -28.97 2.59
N GLN A 281 14.19 -29.61 3.51
CA GLN A 281 12.73 -29.68 3.55
C GLN A 281 12.12 -28.73 4.57
N GLN A 282 12.88 -28.15 5.49
CA GLN A 282 12.35 -27.39 6.61
C GLN A 282 12.14 -25.91 6.27
N SER A 283 12.99 -25.34 5.41
CA SER A 283 12.94 -23.91 5.09
C SER A 283 11.91 -23.50 4.05
N ARG A 284 11.18 -24.44 3.43
CA ARG A 284 10.26 -24.13 2.33
C ARG A 284 8.87 -24.74 2.46
N ALA A 285 7.85 -23.94 2.13
CA ALA A 285 6.45 -24.35 2.01
C ALA A 285 5.89 -23.95 0.64
N ARG A 286 4.93 -24.71 0.11
CA ARG A 286 4.23 -24.37 -1.15
C ARG A 286 2.82 -23.90 -0.87
N VAL A 287 2.46 -22.74 -1.39
CA VAL A 287 1.09 -22.22 -1.37
C VAL A 287 0.46 -22.49 -2.74
N ARG A 288 -0.53 -23.39 -2.77
CA ARG A 288 -1.31 -23.67 -3.98
C ARG A 288 -2.56 -22.80 -3.98
N VAL A 289 -2.71 -21.96 -4.99
CA VAL A 289 -3.81 -21.01 -5.14
C VAL A 289 -4.66 -21.42 -6.34
N GLY A 290 -5.92 -21.76 -6.11
CA GLY A 290 -6.88 -22.11 -7.14
C GLY A 290 -7.73 -23.34 -6.81
N PRO A 291 -8.66 -23.71 -7.70
CA PRO A 291 -8.72 -23.32 -9.12
C PRO A 291 -9.07 -21.84 -9.34
N LEU A 292 -8.39 -21.19 -10.29
CA LEU A 292 -8.55 -19.78 -10.66
C LEU A 292 -9.16 -19.66 -12.05
N GLY A 293 -9.97 -18.60 -12.26
CA GLY A 293 -10.29 -18.13 -13.61
C GLY A 293 -9.12 -17.39 -14.25
N ARG A 294 -9.19 -17.14 -15.56
CA ARG A 294 -8.09 -16.55 -16.36
C ARG A 294 -7.72 -15.16 -15.88
N LYS A 295 -8.72 -14.31 -15.62
CA LYS A 295 -8.49 -12.96 -15.10
C LYS A 295 -7.78 -13.01 -13.74
N GLN A 296 -8.28 -13.85 -12.83
CA GLN A 296 -7.68 -14.02 -11.51
C GLN A 296 -6.25 -14.57 -11.60
N TYR A 297 -6.01 -15.54 -12.48
CA TYR A 297 -4.69 -16.08 -12.73
C TYR A 297 -3.71 -14.97 -13.17
N ASP A 298 -4.12 -14.13 -14.12
CA ASP A 298 -3.31 -13.01 -14.60
C ASP A 298 -3.09 -11.94 -13.50
N ASP A 299 -4.06 -11.75 -12.60
CA ASP A 299 -3.93 -10.84 -11.44
C ASP A 299 -2.90 -11.31 -10.40
N PHE A 300 -2.68 -12.64 -10.28
CA PHE A 300 -1.66 -13.23 -9.39
C PHE A 300 -0.26 -13.32 -10.02
N LEU A 301 -0.12 -13.08 -11.34
CA LEU A 301 1.18 -13.02 -11.99
C LEU A 301 1.93 -11.72 -11.63
N PRO A 302 3.27 -11.68 -11.75
CA PRO A 302 4.05 -10.46 -11.51
C PRO A 302 3.54 -9.27 -12.34
N GLY A 303 3.21 -8.17 -11.67
CA GLY A 303 2.60 -6.98 -12.27
C GLY A 303 1.06 -6.96 -12.26
N GLY A 304 0.42 -8.05 -11.84
CA GLY A 304 -1.00 -8.10 -11.52
C GLY A 304 -1.32 -7.51 -10.14
N SER A 305 -2.58 -7.18 -9.89
CA SER A 305 -2.99 -6.50 -8.66
C SER A 305 -2.86 -7.34 -7.39
N ALA A 306 -2.91 -8.67 -7.50
CA ALA A 306 -2.87 -9.58 -6.35
C ALA A 306 -1.44 -10.05 -5.98
N TYR A 307 -0.46 -9.82 -6.86
CA TYR A 307 0.92 -10.29 -6.68
C TYR A 307 1.61 -9.68 -5.44
N GLU A 308 1.66 -8.35 -5.34
CA GLU A 308 2.32 -7.69 -4.21
C GLU A 308 1.60 -7.93 -2.87
N PRO A 309 0.25 -7.87 -2.79
CA PRO A 309 -0.48 -8.29 -1.59
C PRO A 309 -0.16 -9.72 -1.14
N LEU A 310 -0.14 -10.68 -2.07
CA LEU A 310 0.12 -12.09 -1.75
C LEU A 310 1.54 -12.28 -1.19
N ARG A 311 2.51 -11.66 -1.83
CA ARG A 311 3.91 -11.68 -1.41
C ARG A 311 4.10 -11.03 -0.04
N ALA A 312 3.45 -9.89 0.19
CA ALA A 312 3.60 -9.14 1.43
C ALA A 312 2.95 -9.88 2.62
N ILE A 313 1.75 -10.43 2.42
CA ILE A 313 1.03 -11.18 3.46
C ILE A 313 1.78 -12.47 3.84
N THR A 314 2.26 -13.24 2.86
CA THR A 314 2.97 -14.51 3.14
C THR A 314 4.28 -14.25 3.90
N ARG A 315 5.05 -13.26 3.47
CA ARG A 315 6.27 -12.80 4.17
C ARG A 315 6.00 -12.30 5.58
N PHE A 316 4.97 -11.46 5.74
CA PHE A 316 4.57 -10.96 7.05
C PHE A 316 4.12 -12.08 7.99
N TYR A 317 3.36 -13.05 7.48
CA TYR A 317 2.87 -14.17 8.27
C TYR A 317 4.01 -15.04 8.82
N ALA A 318 5.01 -15.35 7.99
CA ALA A 318 6.17 -16.15 8.39
C ALA A 318 7.34 -15.35 8.99
N ASN A 319 7.20 -14.02 9.09
CA ASN A 319 8.26 -13.12 9.55
C ASN A 319 9.60 -13.31 8.81
N ASP A 320 9.53 -13.54 7.49
CA ASP A 320 10.69 -13.81 6.62
C ASP A 320 11.57 -15.01 7.05
N LEU A 321 11.03 -15.96 7.83
CA LEU A 321 11.76 -17.16 8.28
C LEU A 321 11.63 -18.37 7.34
N ILE A 322 10.65 -18.38 6.44
CA ILE A 322 10.31 -19.51 5.57
C ILE A 322 10.17 -19.00 4.13
N ASP A 323 10.75 -19.74 3.19
CA ASP A 323 10.57 -19.53 1.76
C ASP A 323 9.22 -20.08 1.30
N PHE A 324 8.49 -19.29 0.51
CA PHE A 324 7.22 -19.73 -0.08
C PHE A 324 7.36 -19.95 -1.59
N GLU A 325 7.01 -21.14 -2.04
CA GLU A 325 6.76 -21.45 -3.44
C GLU A 325 5.27 -21.21 -3.75
N ILE A 326 4.96 -20.30 -4.67
CA ILE A 326 3.57 -20.03 -5.07
C ILE A 326 3.23 -20.86 -6.32
N GLN A 327 2.25 -21.75 -6.21
CA GLN A 327 1.72 -22.53 -7.32
C GLN A 327 0.30 -22.08 -7.68
N LEU A 328 0.15 -21.42 -8.82
CA LEU A 328 -1.15 -21.01 -9.33
C LEU A 328 -1.80 -22.15 -10.14
N VAL A 329 -3.05 -22.50 -9.82
CA VAL A 329 -3.81 -23.57 -10.49
C VAL A 329 -4.93 -22.93 -11.30
N LEU A 330 -4.79 -22.93 -12.63
CA LEU A 330 -5.83 -22.45 -13.55
C LEU A 330 -6.93 -23.52 -13.73
N ALA A 331 -8.19 -23.09 -13.77
CA ALA A 331 -9.31 -23.98 -14.08
C ALA A 331 -9.14 -24.60 -15.47
N GLY A 332 -9.34 -25.91 -15.58
CA GLY A 332 -9.07 -26.67 -16.82
C GLY A 332 -9.86 -26.17 -18.04
N GLU A 333 -11.06 -25.64 -17.83
CA GLU A 333 -11.92 -25.09 -18.89
C GLU A 333 -11.40 -23.76 -19.45
N GLU A 334 -10.60 -23.02 -18.67
CA GLU A 334 -10.07 -21.71 -19.04
C GLU A 334 -8.64 -21.77 -19.59
N VAL A 335 -8.10 -22.99 -19.74
CA VAL A 335 -6.79 -23.22 -20.38
C VAL A 335 -6.94 -22.99 -21.89
N PRO A 336 -6.35 -21.93 -22.48
CA PRO A 336 -6.38 -21.75 -23.92
C PRO A 336 -5.64 -22.89 -24.63
N PRO A 337 -6.13 -23.33 -25.79
CA PRO A 337 -5.39 -24.29 -26.61
C PRO A 337 -4.07 -23.65 -27.09
N CYS A 338 -2.96 -24.39 -26.99
CA CYS A 338 -1.68 -23.96 -27.52
C CYS A 338 -1.75 -23.85 -29.06
N ARG A 339 -1.87 -22.62 -29.58
CA ARG A 339 -1.84 -22.31 -31.01
C ARG A 339 -0.61 -21.49 -31.37
N LEU A 340 0.03 -21.85 -32.47
CA LEU A 340 1.21 -21.15 -32.98
C LEU A 340 0.76 -19.82 -33.60
N GLY A 341 1.30 -18.69 -33.15
CA GLY A 341 1.07 -17.37 -33.76
C GLY A 341 -0.03 -16.51 -33.13
N ASP A 342 -0.73 -16.99 -32.08
CA ASP A 342 -1.63 -16.14 -31.29
C ASP A 342 -0.84 -15.32 -30.24
N ASP A 343 -1.18 -14.04 -30.08
CA ASP A 343 -0.54 -13.06 -29.17
C ASP A 343 -0.94 -13.21 -27.69
N THR A 344 -1.88 -14.11 -27.35
CA THR A 344 -2.36 -14.33 -25.96
C THR A 344 -2.14 -15.75 -25.41
N PRO A 345 -0.95 -16.35 -25.57
CA PRO A 345 -0.69 -17.68 -25.03
C PRO A 345 -0.48 -17.62 -23.51
N LEU A 346 -0.85 -18.69 -22.80
CA LEU A 346 -0.41 -18.85 -21.41
C LEU A 346 1.13 -18.78 -21.36
N PRO A 347 1.71 -18.04 -20.41
CA PRO A 347 3.14 -18.10 -20.14
C PRO A 347 3.50 -19.53 -19.75
N LEU A 348 4.18 -20.27 -20.63
CA LEU A 348 4.77 -21.57 -20.29
C LEU A 348 5.87 -21.43 -19.22
N SER A 349 6.37 -20.20 -19.01
CA SER A 349 7.23 -19.78 -17.91
C SER A 349 7.01 -18.30 -17.60
N TRP A 350 7.29 -17.90 -16.35
CA TRP A 350 7.25 -16.52 -15.87
C TRP A 350 8.04 -15.52 -16.73
N CYS A 351 9.13 -15.98 -17.38
CA CYS A 351 9.93 -15.16 -18.30
C CYS A 351 9.10 -14.62 -19.48
N ARG A 352 8.02 -15.30 -19.89
CA ARG A 352 7.23 -14.86 -21.06
C ARG A 352 6.43 -13.60 -20.79
N ALA A 353 5.93 -13.39 -19.57
CA ALA A 353 5.25 -12.15 -19.19
C ALA A 353 6.22 -10.95 -19.26
N LEU A 354 7.46 -11.15 -18.81
CA LEU A 354 8.52 -10.15 -18.92
C LEU A 354 8.90 -9.89 -20.39
N ILE A 355 9.05 -10.94 -21.21
CA ILE A 355 9.32 -10.83 -22.66
C ILE A 355 8.21 -10.05 -23.39
N ALA A 356 6.95 -10.19 -22.97
CA ALA A 356 5.82 -9.45 -23.54
C ALA A 356 5.93 -7.94 -23.28
N LYS A 357 6.55 -7.52 -22.16
CA LYS A 357 6.79 -6.11 -21.81
C LYS A 357 8.04 -5.52 -22.45
N LEU A 358 8.88 -6.31 -23.13
CA LEU A 358 10.06 -5.79 -23.84
C LEU A 358 9.68 -5.05 -25.12
N SER A 359 10.42 -3.99 -25.46
CA SER A 359 10.30 -3.35 -26.78
C SER A 359 10.71 -4.33 -27.89
N PRO A 360 10.27 -4.12 -29.15
CA PRO A 360 10.63 -5.01 -30.26
C PRO A 360 12.15 -5.16 -30.46
N THR A 361 12.91 -4.09 -30.24
CA THR A 361 14.38 -4.08 -30.30
C THR A 361 15.01 -4.89 -29.16
N THR A 362 14.54 -4.69 -27.93
CA THR A 362 15.02 -5.43 -26.76
C THR A 362 14.66 -6.92 -26.87
N ARG A 363 13.44 -7.25 -27.32
CA ARG A 363 13.00 -8.63 -27.57
C ARG A 363 13.86 -9.30 -28.63
N GLY A 364 14.07 -8.65 -29.77
CA GLY A 364 14.93 -9.17 -30.83
C GLY A 364 16.37 -9.40 -30.38
N ALA A 365 16.91 -8.53 -29.51
CA ALA A 365 18.23 -8.71 -28.93
C ALA A 365 18.31 -9.90 -27.97
N VAL A 366 17.28 -10.14 -27.14
CA VAL A 366 17.19 -11.33 -26.26
C VAL A 366 17.07 -12.61 -27.08
N GLU A 367 16.26 -12.63 -28.14
CA GLU A 367 16.12 -13.77 -29.05
C GLU A 367 17.43 -14.07 -29.78
N ALA A 368 18.12 -13.03 -30.29
CA ALA A 368 19.42 -13.16 -30.91
C ALA A 368 20.49 -13.65 -29.92
N ALA A 369 20.40 -13.24 -28.65
CA ALA A 369 21.30 -13.70 -27.58
C ALA A 369 21.09 -15.18 -27.27
N ALA A 370 19.85 -15.64 -27.24
CA ALA A 370 19.52 -17.05 -27.10
C ALA A 370 20.06 -17.88 -28.30
N GLY A 371 19.93 -17.34 -29.52
CA GLY A 371 20.53 -17.94 -30.72
C GLY A 371 22.06 -18.02 -30.66
N LEU A 372 22.73 -16.98 -30.14
CA LEU A 372 24.18 -16.95 -29.95
C LEU A 372 24.61 -17.98 -28.89
N CYS A 373 23.91 -18.05 -27.76
CA CYS A 373 24.14 -19.05 -26.70
C CYS A 373 24.03 -20.48 -27.24
N LEU A 374 22.99 -20.76 -28.04
CA LEU A 374 22.81 -22.06 -28.69
C LEU A 374 23.95 -22.39 -29.66
N SER A 375 24.36 -21.43 -30.49
CA SER A 375 25.46 -21.62 -31.46
C SER A 375 26.81 -21.92 -30.80
N ARG A 376 27.05 -21.37 -29.60
CA ARG A 376 28.26 -21.58 -28.80
C ARG A 376 28.13 -22.72 -27.80
N THR A 377 26.98 -23.39 -27.72
CA THR A 377 26.68 -24.51 -26.79
C THR A 377 26.85 -24.16 -25.30
N HIS A 378 26.58 -22.90 -24.92
CA HIS A 378 26.58 -22.49 -23.53
C HIS A 378 25.34 -23.00 -22.78
N TYR A 379 25.44 -23.15 -21.46
CA TYR A 379 24.37 -23.70 -20.62
C TYR A 379 23.20 -22.72 -20.46
N ASP A 380 23.51 -21.46 -20.18
CA ASP A 380 22.55 -20.40 -19.91
C ASP A 380 22.78 -19.17 -20.81
N VAL A 381 21.70 -18.45 -21.09
CA VAL A 381 21.73 -17.15 -21.77
C VAL A 381 22.11 -16.09 -20.74
N GLU A 382 23.39 -15.72 -20.76
CA GLU A 382 23.96 -14.71 -19.88
C GLU A 382 23.82 -13.27 -20.41
N VAL A 383 24.07 -12.29 -19.52
CA VAL A 383 24.06 -10.85 -19.83
C VAL A 383 25.05 -10.50 -20.95
N GLU A 384 26.20 -11.17 -21.02
CA GLU A 384 27.22 -10.95 -22.03
C GLU A 384 26.71 -11.30 -23.43
N HIS A 385 25.90 -12.35 -23.58
CA HIS A 385 25.28 -12.70 -24.86
C HIS A 385 24.33 -11.59 -25.34
N TYR A 386 23.55 -11.05 -24.41
CA TYR A 386 22.65 -9.94 -24.66
C TYR A 386 23.41 -8.66 -25.05
N LEU A 387 24.47 -8.31 -24.33
CA LEU A 387 25.29 -7.14 -24.63
C LEU A 387 25.98 -7.24 -25.99
N VAL A 388 26.51 -8.43 -26.37
CA VAL A 388 27.09 -8.64 -27.70
C VAL A 388 26.06 -8.40 -28.80
N LYS A 389 24.82 -8.87 -28.62
CA LYS A 389 23.75 -8.65 -29.60
C LYS A 389 23.19 -7.25 -29.61
N LEU A 390 23.26 -6.54 -28.49
CA LEU A 390 22.96 -5.11 -28.48
C LEU A 390 24.01 -4.27 -29.24
N LEU A 391 25.28 -4.69 -29.27
CA LEU A 391 26.34 -3.98 -30.02
C LEU A 391 26.18 -4.08 -31.54
N ASP A 392 25.50 -5.12 -32.04
CA ASP A 392 25.20 -5.28 -33.47
C ASP A 392 24.26 -4.19 -33.99
N SER A 393 23.45 -3.58 -33.10
CA SER A 393 22.51 -2.51 -33.44
C SER A 393 23.16 -1.12 -33.35
N THR A 394 23.06 -0.32 -34.40
CA THR A 394 23.68 1.02 -34.46
C THR A 394 22.78 2.19 -34.06
N ASP A 395 21.46 1.95 -33.99
CA ASP A 395 20.40 2.95 -33.75
C ASP A 395 19.51 2.64 -32.52
N SER A 396 19.97 1.74 -31.64
CA SER A 396 19.32 1.44 -30.34
C SER A 396 19.68 2.47 -29.27
N ASP A 397 18.90 2.55 -28.19
CA ASP A 397 19.20 3.46 -27.07
C ASP A 397 20.60 3.20 -26.51
N PHE A 398 21.01 1.93 -26.41
CA PHE A 398 22.36 1.55 -26.02
C PHE A 398 23.43 2.14 -26.94
N ALA A 399 23.20 2.14 -28.25
CA ALA A 399 24.13 2.69 -29.23
C ALA A 399 24.37 4.20 -29.03
N PHE A 400 23.32 4.95 -28.64
CA PHE A 400 23.41 6.37 -28.29
C PHE A 400 24.09 6.61 -26.95
N VAL A 401 23.82 5.78 -25.93
CA VAL A 401 24.53 5.82 -24.64
C VAL A 401 26.03 5.62 -24.83
N LEU A 402 26.45 4.65 -25.64
CA LEU A 402 27.86 4.41 -25.94
C LEU A 402 28.53 5.60 -26.62
N ARG A 403 27.83 6.29 -27.54
CA ARG A 403 28.35 7.49 -28.23
C ARG A 403 28.49 8.67 -27.27
N HIS A 404 27.49 8.89 -26.41
CA HIS A 404 27.47 10.00 -25.46
C HIS A 404 28.64 9.95 -24.47
N TYR A 405 28.92 8.77 -23.91
CA TYR A 405 30.03 8.56 -22.96
C TYR A 405 31.37 8.20 -23.63
N ALA A 406 31.47 8.36 -24.96
CA ALA A 406 32.69 8.09 -25.74
C ALA A 406 33.33 6.71 -25.46
N ILE A 407 32.49 5.67 -25.41
CA ILE A 407 32.91 4.30 -25.17
C ILE A 407 33.43 3.66 -26.46
N ASP A 408 34.57 2.97 -26.36
CA ASP A 408 35.15 2.26 -27.49
C ASP A 408 34.41 0.94 -27.74
N ARG A 409 33.60 0.92 -28.81
CA ARG A 409 32.81 -0.25 -29.23
C ARG A 409 33.68 -1.45 -29.58
N SER A 410 34.84 -1.22 -30.19
CA SER A 410 35.73 -2.31 -30.64
C SER A 410 36.35 -3.01 -29.44
N ARG A 411 36.75 -2.22 -28.44
CA ARG A 411 37.28 -2.75 -27.19
C ARG A 411 36.22 -3.49 -26.39
N LEU A 412 35.02 -2.91 -26.24
CA LEU A 412 33.92 -3.54 -25.53
C LEU A 412 33.49 -4.87 -26.18
N ALA A 413 33.42 -4.92 -27.52
CA ALA A 413 33.14 -6.15 -28.25
C ALA A 413 34.23 -7.22 -28.03
N SER A 414 35.51 -6.83 -28.00
CA SER A 414 36.62 -7.75 -27.74
C SER A 414 36.59 -8.30 -26.32
N ASP A 415 36.30 -7.46 -25.33
CA ASP A 415 36.24 -7.86 -23.92
C ASP A 415 35.05 -8.81 -23.67
N LEU A 416 33.88 -8.52 -24.24
CA LEU A 416 32.71 -9.40 -24.16
C LEU A 416 32.94 -10.74 -24.87
N ALA A 417 33.59 -10.73 -26.04
CA ALA A 417 33.92 -11.97 -26.74
C ALA A 417 34.85 -12.87 -25.91
N LYS A 418 35.88 -12.29 -25.28
CA LYS A 418 36.78 -13.03 -24.37
C LYS A 418 36.05 -13.60 -23.17
N SER A 419 35.15 -12.82 -22.57
CA SER A 419 34.32 -13.29 -21.44
C SER A 419 33.45 -14.47 -21.85
N LEU A 420 32.80 -14.41 -23.03
CA LEU A 420 32.02 -15.52 -23.57
C LEU A 420 32.87 -16.77 -23.84
N ASP A 421 34.13 -16.63 -24.24
CA ASP A 421 35.02 -17.78 -24.49
C ASP A 421 35.47 -18.49 -23.21
N HIS A 422 35.31 -17.84 -22.04
CA HIS A 422 35.56 -18.45 -20.73
C HIS A 422 34.36 -19.21 -20.15
N LEU A 423 33.18 -19.10 -20.76
CA LEU A 423 31.98 -19.81 -20.30
C LEU A 423 32.07 -21.31 -20.61
N LYS A 424 31.43 -22.13 -19.78
CA LYS A 424 31.38 -23.59 -19.97
C LYS A 424 30.56 -23.94 -21.22
N THR A 425 31.12 -24.78 -22.09
CA THR A 425 30.49 -25.28 -23.32
C THR A 425 30.06 -26.75 -23.19
N GLY A 426 29.19 -27.22 -24.09
CA GLY A 426 28.76 -28.62 -24.17
C GLY A 426 27.29 -28.87 -23.82
N ASN A 427 26.46 -27.83 -23.79
CA ASN A 427 25.04 -27.98 -23.53
C ASN A 427 24.31 -28.66 -24.71
N ALA A 428 23.60 -29.76 -24.42
CA ALA A 428 22.78 -30.49 -25.39
C ALA A 428 21.26 -30.18 -25.25
N ARG A 429 20.89 -29.26 -24.35
CA ARG A 429 19.50 -28.85 -24.08
C ARG A 429 19.24 -27.43 -24.59
N THR A 430 17.97 -27.03 -24.61
CA THR A 430 17.59 -25.63 -24.85
C THR A 430 18.11 -24.77 -23.70
N PRO A 431 18.90 -23.71 -23.96
CA PRO A 431 19.46 -22.87 -22.90
C PRO A 431 18.35 -22.09 -22.17
N ALA A 432 18.46 -21.99 -20.84
CA ALA A 432 17.58 -21.18 -20.01
C ALA A 432 18.14 -19.76 -19.84
N PHE A 433 17.35 -18.82 -19.31
CA PHE A 433 17.88 -17.51 -18.94
C PHE A 433 18.66 -17.61 -17.63
N SER A 434 19.82 -16.93 -17.58
CA SER A 434 20.55 -16.86 -16.33
C SER A 434 19.79 -16.01 -15.29
N PRO A 435 19.98 -16.27 -13.98
CA PRO A 435 19.37 -15.46 -12.93
C PRO A 435 19.75 -13.96 -13.05
N HIS A 436 20.96 -13.67 -13.51
CA HIS A 436 21.43 -12.30 -13.72
C HIS A 436 20.71 -11.60 -14.87
N LEU A 437 20.50 -12.29 -16.00
CA LEU A 437 19.75 -11.73 -17.12
C LEU A 437 18.29 -11.45 -16.74
N ALA A 438 17.66 -12.39 -16.04
CA ALA A 438 16.27 -12.21 -15.64
C ALA A 438 16.09 -11.12 -14.56
N ARG A 439 17.02 -11.00 -13.61
CA ARG A 439 17.06 -9.91 -12.61
C ARG A 439 17.25 -8.55 -13.30
N MET A 440 18.17 -8.45 -14.25
CA MET A 440 18.40 -7.22 -15.04
C MET A 440 17.12 -6.78 -15.77
N LEU A 441 16.42 -7.71 -16.44
CA LEU A 441 15.19 -7.38 -17.17
C LEU A 441 14.03 -7.00 -16.24
N THR A 442 13.94 -7.63 -15.07
CA THR A 442 12.93 -7.31 -14.05
C THR A 442 13.16 -5.91 -13.49
N GLU A 443 14.39 -5.59 -13.13
CA GLU A 443 14.75 -4.26 -12.62
C GLU A 443 14.61 -3.17 -13.69
N ALA A 444 14.90 -3.50 -14.96
CA ALA A 444 14.66 -2.60 -16.09
C ALA A 444 13.17 -2.27 -16.27
N TRP A 445 12.28 -3.21 -15.96
CA TRP A 445 10.84 -2.95 -15.94
C TRP A 445 10.44 -2.04 -14.77
N THR A 446 10.97 -2.29 -13.58
CA THR A 446 10.74 -1.44 -12.40
C THR A 446 11.17 0.01 -12.68
N LEU A 447 12.41 0.21 -13.12
CA LEU A 447 12.93 1.55 -13.44
C LEU A 447 12.17 2.19 -14.61
N GLY A 448 11.89 1.42 -15.67
CA GLY A 448 11.17 1.92 -16.84
C GLY A 448 9.75 2.39 -16.52
N SER A 449 9.01 1.62 -15.72
CA SER A 449 7.62 1.93 -15.37
C SER A 449 7.51 3.03 -14.31
N VAL A 450 8.37 3.03 -13.29
CA VAL A 450 8.31 3.97 -12.16
C VAL A 450 8.97 5.31 -12.48
N ASP A 451 10.20 5.30 -12.98
CA ASP A 451 10.97 6.55 -13.18
C ASP A 451 10.65 7.23 -14.51
N TYR A 452 10.32 6.45 -15.55
CA TYR A 452 10.12 6.96 -16.91
C TYR A 452 8.69 6.81 -17.44
N GLY A 453 7.78 6.16 -16.70
CA GLY A 453 6.40 5.93 -17.13
C GLY A 453 6.28 5.12 -18.42
N ALA A 454 7.28 4.32 -18.76
CA ALA A 454 7.34 3.59 -20.02
C ALA A 454 6.48 2.32 -19.97
N GLY A 455 5.57 2.16 -20.92
CA GLY A 455 4.75 0.94 -21.07
C GLY A 455 5.50 -0.29 -21.59
N GLN A 456 6.75 -0.11 -22.04
CA GLN A 456 7.64 -1.17 -22.53
C GLN A 456 9.09 -0.95 -22.09
N VAL A 457 9.83 -2.04 -21.86
CA VAL A 457 11.26 -2.01 -21.52
C VAL A 457 12.09 -1.84 -22.79
N ARG A 458 12.63 -0.63 -22.97
CA ARG A 458 13.65 -0.29 -23.98
C ARG A 458 15.08 -0.68 -23.59
N THR A 459 16.00 -0.72 -24.55
CA THR A 459 17.40 -1.10 -24.30
C THR A 459 18.10 -0.12 -23.35
N GLY A 460 17.72 1.16 -23.33
CA GLY A 460 18.25 2.16 -22.39
C GLY A 460 17.97 1.80 -20.93
N HIS A 461 16.75 1.37 -20.61
CA HIS A 461 16.39 0.97 -19.25
C HIS A 461 17.13 -0.31 -18.82
N THR A 462 17.39 -1.23 -19.75
CA THR A 462 18.16 -2.45 -19.43
C THR A 462 19.59 -2.15 -19.00
N ILE A 463 20.23 -1.16 -19.63
CA ILE A 463 21.59 -0.74 -19.28
C ILE A 463 21.62 0.07 -17.99
N LEU A 464 20.60 0.90 -17.77
CA LEU A 464 20.44 1.59 -16.49
C LEU A 464 20.28 0.61 -15.34
N ALA A 465 19.41 -0.40 -15.47
CA ALA A 465 19.20 -1.45 -14.47
C ALA A 465 20.48 -2.24 -14.20
N LEU A 466 21.23 -2.56 -15.26
CA LEU A 466 22.50 -3.29 -15.16
C LEU A 466 23.56 -2.52 -14.37
N LEU A 467 23.56 -1.19 -14.44
CA LEU A 467 24.53 -0.33 -13.75
C LEU A 467 24.03 0.18 -12.39
N ALA A 468 22.72 0.22 -12.17
CA ALA A 468 22.10 0.66 -10.92
C ALA A 468 22.16 -0.40 -9.82
N GLU A 469 22.07 -1.68 -10.19
CA GLU A 469 22.14 -2.78 -9.22
C GLU A 469 23.60 -3.15 -8.91
N ASP A 470 23.98 -3.10 -7.63
CA ASP A 470 25.38 -3.25 -7.21
C ASP A 470 26.04 -4.57 -7.66
N ASP A 471 25.31 -5.68 -7.58
CA ASP A 471 25.80 -7.01 -7.98
C ASP A 471 26.06 -7.09 -9.50
N LEU A 472 25.11 -6.61 -10.30
CA LEU A 472 25.19 -6.62 -11.76
C LEU A 472 26.26 -5.64 -12.25
N ALA A 473 26.35 -4.47 -11.62
CA ALA A 473 27.32 -3.44 -11.96
C ALA A 473 28.76 -3.90 -11.70
N ARG A 474 29.01 -4.66 -10.63
CA ARG A 474 30.33 -5.25 -10.35
C ARG A 474 30.72 -6.27 -11.43
N MET A 475 29.83 -7.21 -11.70
CA MET A 475 30.06 -8.25 -12.72
C MET A 475 30.38 -7.65 -14.09
N VAL A 476 29.61 -6.66 -14.54
CA VAL A 476 29.80 -6.06 -15.87
C VAL A 476 31.04 -5.17 -15.95
N LYS A 477 31.44 -4.52 -14.85
CA LYS A 477 32.70 -3.75 -14.77
C LYS A 477 33.93 -4.65 -14.75
N ASP A 478 33.81 -5.86 -14.20
CA ASP A 478 34.87 -6.87 -14.25
C ASP A 478 35.04 -7.43 -15.67
N VAL A 479 33.94 -7.57 -16.42
CA VAL A 479 33.94 -7.98 -17.83
C VAL A 479 34.57 -6.91 -18.73
N SER A 480 34.21 -5.63 -18.58
CA SER A 480 34.89 -4.54 -19.26
C SER A 480 34.94 -3.24 -18.45
N ARG A 481 36.15 -2.67 -18.36
CA ARG A 481 36.39 -1.38 -17.69
C ARG A 481 35.74 -0.20 -18.41
N GLU A 482 35.23 -0.39 -19.62
CA GLU A 482 34.52 0.64 -20.36
C GLU A 482 33.20 1.05 -19.67
N PHE A 483 32.55 0.14 -18.93
CA PHE A 483 31.34 0.45 -18.16
C PHE A 483 31.60 1.39 -16.97
N THR A 484 32.84 1.51 -16.49
CA THR A 484 33.23 2.47 -15.44
C THR A 484 33.13 3.92 -15.92
N LYS A 485 33.15 4.16 -17.24
CA LYS A 485 32.99 5.50 -17.83
C LYS A 485 31.55 6.02 -17.78
N ILE A 486 30.59 5.16 -17.43
CA ILE A 486 29.16 5.51 -17.35
C ILE A 486 28.79 5.80 -15.89
N PRO A 487 28.70 7.08 -15.47
CA PRO A 487 28.14 7.44 -14.18
C PRO A 487 26.63 7.17 -14.14
N VAL A 488 26.19 6.29 -13.24
CA VAL A 488 24.80 5.82 -13.10
C VAL A 488 23.82 6.99 -12.89
N GLU A 489 24.17 7.93 -12.01
CA GLU A 489 23.30 9.08 -11.68
C GLU A 489 23.10 10.05 -12.84
N SER A 490 24.15 10.27 -13.66
CA SER A 490 24.01 11.08 -14.89
C SER A 490 23.24 10.30 -15.95
N LEU A 491 23.49 9.00 -16.10
CA LEU A 491 22.71 8.19 -17.02
C LEU A 491 21.23 8.20 -16.65
N ARG A 492 20.88 8.03 -15.37
CA ARG A 492 19.48 8.07 -14.89
C ARG A 492 18.80 9.39 -15.24
N LYS A 493 19.49 10.52 -15.03
CA LYS A 493 18.92 11.85 -15.27
C LYS A 493 18.82 12.20 -16.76
N ASP A 494 19.87 11.89 -17.51
CA ASP A 494 20.04 12.35 -18.89
C ASP A 494 19.54 11.32 -19.93
N LEU A 495 19.08 10.13 -19.50
CA LEU A 495 18.58 9.05 -20.37
C LEU A 495 17.60 9.54 -21.43
N PRO A 496 16.55 10.34 -21.11
CA PRO A 496 15.59 10.80 -22.10
C PRO A 496 16.20 11.75 -23.13
N ALA A 497 17.18 12.56 -22.73
CA ALA A 497 17.87 13.50 -23.62
C ALA A 497 18.87 12.78 -24.56
N ILE A 498 19.56 11.76 -24.04
CA ILE A 498 20.53 10.96 -24.79
C ILE A 498 19.83 10.07 -25.83
N THR A 499 18.66 9.53 -25.50
CA THR A 499 17.91 8.57 -26.32
C THR A 499 16.87 9.21 -27.24
N ALA A 500 16.71 10.55 -27.22
CA ALA A 500 15.71 11.28 -28.01
C ALA A 500 15.80 11.07 -29.53
N GLN A 501 16.98 10.70 -30.06
CA GLN A 501 17.20 10.43 -31.49
C GLN A 501 17.21 8.94 -31.85
N SER A 502 16.86 8.07 -30.90
CA SER A 502 16.86 6.62 -31.07
C SER A 502 15.64 6.13 -31.86
N ALA A 503 15.83 5.04 -32.61
CA ALA A 503 14.72 4.36 -33.31
C ALA A 503 13.67 3.79 -32.34
N GLU A 504 14.05 3.56 -31.08
CA GLU A 504 13.16 3.06 -30.03
C GLU A 504 12.17 4.14 -29.53
N GLU A 505 12.58 5.41 -29.54
CA GLU A 505 11.71 6.57 -29.24
C GLU A 505 10.66 6.77 -30.35
N ALA A 506 11.07 6.69 -31.61
CA ALA A 506 10.18 6.81 -32.77
C ALA A 506 9.12 5.69 -32.85
N THR A 507 9.46 4.49 -32.38
CA THR A 507 8.54 3.34 -32.30
C THR A 507 7.51 3.52 -31.18
N THR A 508 7.90 4.16 -30.07
CA THR A 508 7.02 4.46 -28.93
C THR A 508 5.99 5.55 -29.28
N GLN A 509 6.39 6.58 -30.02
CA GLN A 509 5.48 7.65 -30.48
C GLN A 509 4.41 7.14 -31.46
N ARG A 510 4.73 6.17 -32.33
CA ARG A 510 3.74 5.52 -33.22
C ARG A 510 2.77 4.60 -32.48
N GLY A 511 3.16 4.05 -31.34
CA GLY A 511 2.27 3.26 -30.46
C GLY A 511 1.34 4.13 -29.62
N ALA A 512 1.76 5.35 -29.26
CA ALA A 512 0.98 6.28 -28.45
C ALA A 512 -0.23 6.90 -29.18
N GLU A 513 -0.19 7.05 -30.51
CA GLU A 513 -1.33 7.56 -31.30
C GLU A 513 -2.52 6.58 -31.34
N ALA A 514 -2.32 5.29 -31.01
CA ALA A 514 -3.38 4.27 -31.00
C ALA A 514 -4.05 4.07 -29.63
N GLY A 515 -3.66 4.81 -28.58
CA GLY A 515 -4.16 4.52 -27.23
C GLY A 515 -3.99 5.62 -26.18
N SER A 516 -4.00 6.91 -26.55
CA SER A 516 -3.81 7.98 -25.56
C SER A 516 -5.12 8.40 -24.86
N VAL A 517 -5.19 8.15 -23.54
CA VAL A 517 -5.81 9.08 -22.60
C VAL A 517 -4.70 10.07 -22.16
N PRO A 518 -4.91 11.40 -22.21
CA PRO A 518 -3.84 12.36 -21.99
C PRO A 518 -3.56 12.52 -20.49
N ASN A 519 -2.31 12.27 -20.06
CA ASN A 519 -1.85 12.71 -18.73
C ASN A 519 -1.02 13.99 -18.87
N ALA A 520 -1.37 14.99 -18.08
CA ALA A 520 -0.90 16.36 -18.20
C ALA A 520 0.54 16.52 -17.67
N ALA A 521 1.44 16.97 -18.54
CA ALA A 521 2.79 17.39 -18.16
C ALA A 521 2.75 18.61 -17.23
N ARG A 522 3.36 18.52 -16.04
CA ARG A 522 3.69 19.69 -15.20
C ARG A 522 5.15 20.09 -15.38
N ALA A 523 5.36 21.40 -15.50
CA ALA A 523 6.58 22.08 -15.91
C ALA A 523 7.74 21.95 -14.91
N GLY A 524 8.97 21.95 -15.45
CA GLY A 524 10.21 21.71 -14.73
C GLY A 524 10.66 22.84 -13.79
N GLY A 525 10.96 22.44 -12.55
CA GLY A 525 11.78 23.18 -11.58
C GLY A 525 13.25 22.76 -11.63
N LYS A 526 14.14 23.59 -11.04
CA LYS A 526 15.61 23.36 -11.00
C LYS A 526 16.02 22.12 -10.16
N THR A 527 15.08 21.45 -9.49
CA THR A 527 15.32 20.32 -8.58
C THR A 527 14.19 19.27 -8.68
N PRO A 528 14.18 18.43 -9.74
CA PRO A 528 13.06 17.53 -10.05
C PRO A 528 12.73 16.51 -8.94
N ASN A 529 13.73 16.02 -8.20
CA ASN A 529 13.51 15.03 -7.12
C ASN A 529 12.98 15.66 -5.82
N LEU A 530 13.19 16.97 -5.60
CA LEU A 530 12.62 17.66 -4.43
C LEU A 530 11.17 18.04 -4.71
N ASP A 531 10.83 18.40 -5.95
CA ASP A 531 9.48 18.81 -6.32
C ASP A 531 8.48 17.62 -6.30
N SER A 532 8.97 16.37 -6.43
CA SER A 532 8.14 15.16 -6.35
C SER A 532 7.82 14.72 -4.92
N TYR A 533 8.72 14.96 -3.95
CA TYR A 533 8.58 14.45 -2.58
C TYR A 533 8.49 15.53 -1.50
N THR A 534 8.66 16.81 -1.85
CA THR A 534 8.66 17.92 -0.89
C THR A 534 7.82 19.09 -1.36
N ILE A 535 7.37 19.89 -0.41
CA ILE A 535 6.60 21.12 -0.66
C ILE A 535 7.51 22.30 -0.40
N ASN A 536 7.70 23.18 -1.38
CA ASN A 536 8.49 24.39 -1.21
C ASN A 536 7.78 25.43 -0.32
N LEU A 537 8.15 25.48 0.96
CA LEU A 537 7.57 26.43 1.93
C LEU A 537 7.91 27.89 1.60
N THR A 538 9.06 28.18 0.99
CA THR A 538 9.42 29.56 0.59
C THR A 538 8.52 30.08 -0.53
N GLU A 539 8.17 29.22 -1.48
CA GLU A 539 7.24 29.58 -2.55
C GLU A 539 5.82 29.75 -2.02
N ARG A 540 5.34 28.87 -1.13
CA ARG A 540 4.04 29.04 -0.46
C ARG A 540 3.98 30.33 0.36
N ALA A 541 5.06 30.72 1.04
CA ALA A 541 5.16 31.99 1.75
C ALA A 541 5.04 33.20 0.80
N LYS A 542 5.72 33.17 -0.35
CA LYS A 542 5.62 34.23 -1.38
C LYS A 542 4.21 34.34 -1.97
N GLN A 543 3.52 33.21 -2.12
CA GLN A 543 2.13 33.15 -2.57
C GLN A 543 1.12 33.53 -1.46
N GLY A 544 1.58 33.88 -0.25
CA GLY A 544 0.72 34.26 0.88
C GLY A 544 -0.09 33.09 1.47
N LYS A 545 0.29 31.84 1.18
CA LYS A 545 -0.41 30.60 1.61
C LYS A 545 0.19 29.98 2.88
N ILE A 546 1.00 30.75 3.62
CA ILE A 546 1.55 30.38 4.92
C ILE A 546 1.09 31.42 5.94
N ASP A 547 0.49 30.94 7.03
CA ASP A 547 0.03 31.79 8.11
C ASP A 547 1.21 32.40 8.87
N ARG A 548 1.04 33.64 9.35
CA ARG A 548 2.09 34.31 10.11
C ARG A 548 2.17 33.69 11.51
N VAL A 549 3.33 33.13 11.84
CA VAL A 549 3.64 32.64 13.18
C VAL A 549 3.75 33.84 14.14
N LEU A 550 3.00 33.80 15.25
CA LEU A 550 3.00 34.83 16.29
C LEU A 550 3.64 34.29 17.57
N GLY A 551 4.55 35.06 18.17
CA GLY A 551 5.08 34.78 19.52
C GLY A 551 6.22 33.76 19.61
N ARG A 552 6.88 33.43 18.49
CA ARG A 552 8.03 32.50 18.41
C ARG A 552 9.32 33.15 17.88
N ASP A 553 9.42 34.47 18.02
CA ASP A 553 10.53 35.26 17.46
C ASP A 553 11.91 34.86 18.02
N PHE A 554 11.96 34.39 19.27
CA PHE A 554 13.20 33.99 19.91
C PHE A 554 13.75 32.69 19.33
N GLU A 555 12.89 31.68 19.18
CA GLU A 555 13.25 30.37 18.61
C GLU A 555 13.62 30.50 17.12
N ILE A 556 12.87 31.30 16.35
CA ILE A 556 13.19 31.56 14.94
C ILE A 556 14.58 32.21 14.80
N ARG A 557 14.93 33.18 15.65
CA ARG A 557 16.27 33.78 15.65
C ARG A 557 17.36 32.77 15.96
N GLN A 558 17.16 31.90 16.96
CA GLN A 558 18.12 30.85 17.28
C GLN A 558 18.32 29.85 16.13
N VAL A 559 17.25 29.47 15.44
CA VAL A 559 17.32 28.58 14.27
C VAL A 559 18.14 29.24 13.15
N ILE A 560 17.90 30.53 12.87
CA ILE A 560 18.67 31.29 11.87
C ILE A 560 20.16 31.34 12.27
N ASP A 561 20.46 31.65 13.53
CA ASP A 561 21.84 31.73 14.03
C ASP A 561 22.58 30.39 13.95
N ILE A 562 21.88 29.25 14.10
CA ILE A 562 22.46 27.91 13.92
C ILE A 562 22.69 27.61 12.44
N LEU A 563 21.69 27.90 11.58
CA LEU A 563 21.77 27.66 10.13
C LEU A 563 22.88 28.47 9.46
N LEU A 564 23.22 29.66 9.99
CA LEU A 564 24.30 30.51 9.48
C LEU A 564 25.71 30.04 9.86
N ARG A 565 25.86 29.01 10.71
CA ARG A 565 27.18 28.47 11.10
C ARG A 565 27.80 27.65 9.96
N ARG A 566 29.13 27.73 9.81
CA ARG A 566 29.87 26.91 8.80
C ARG A 566 30.03 25.44 9.19
N ARG A 567 29.89 25.10 10.48
CA ARG A 567 29.95 23.74 11.03
C ARG A 567 28.84 23.62 12.07
N GLN A 568 28.24 22.43 12.19
CA GLN A 568 27.10 22.16 13.08
C GLN A 568 25.88 23.05 12.79
N ASN A 569 25.49 23.14 11.52
CA ASN A 569 24.38 23.96 11.03
C ASN A 569 23.02 23.22 11.01
N ASN A 570 22.85 22.19 11.84
CA ASN A 570 21.63 21.39 11.90
C ASN A 570 20.84 21.77 13.16
N PRO A 571 19.82 22.65 13.07
CA PRO A 571 18.99 23.00 14.22
C PRO A 571 18.09 21.82 14.61
N ILE A 572 18.02 21.53 15.91
CA ILE A 572 17.10 20.52 16.48
C ILE A 572 16.14 21.24 17.41
N LEU A 573 14.86 21.21 17.08
CA LEU A 573 13.80 21.80 17.90
C LEU A 573 13.26 20.75 18.87
N VAL A 574 13.57 20.91 20.16
CA VAL A 574 13.11 20.01 21.23
C VAL A 574 11.99 20.67 22.02
N GLY A 575 10.88 19.96 22.19
CA GLY A 575 9.74 20.42 22.99
C GLY A 575 8.63 19.36 23.05
N GLU A 576 7.69 19.53 23.97
CA GLU A 576 6.54 18.61 24.15
C GLU A 576 5.68 18.50 22.87
N ALA A 577 5.02 17.37 22.66
CA ALA A 577 4.12 17.18 21.51
C ALA A 577 2.94 18.16 21.59
N GLY A 578 2.59 18.81 20.48
CA GLY A 578 1.47 19.77 20.43
C GLY A 578 1.83 21.25 20.63
N VAL A 579 3.08 21.60 20.94
CA VAL A 579 3.51 23.02 21.13
C VAL A 579 3.65 23.84 19.84
N GLY A 580 3.23 23.29 18.69
CA GLY A 580 3.29 23.97 17.39
C GLY A 580 4.68 24.01 16.76
N LYS A 581 5.50 22.94 16.88
CA LYS A 581 6.84 22.86 16.26
C LYS A 581 6.83 22.95 14.72
N THR A 582 5.67 22.68 14.12
CA THR A 582 5.41 22.71 12.68
C THR A 582 4.82 24.04 12.19
N ALA A 583 4.41 24.92 13.12
CA ALA A 583 4.00 26.29 12.80
C ALA A 583 5.25 27.15 12.62
#